data_AF-A0A3N0IZM2-F1
#
_entry.id   AF-A0A3N0IZM2-F1
#
_cell.length_a   1.000
_cell.length_b   1.000
_cell.length_c   1.000
_cell.angle_alpha   90.00
_cell.angle_beta   90.00
_cell.angle_gamma   90.00
#
_symmetry.space_group_name_H-M   'P 1'
#
loop_
_entity.id
_entity.type
_entity.pdbx_description
1 polymer ?
#
loop_
_entity_poly.entity_id
_entity_poly.type
_entity_poly.pdbx_seq_one_letter_code
_entity_poly.pdbx_strand_id
1 'polypeptide(L)'
;MVKELNPEAEVVISSSDERYEIPQARRHSPERDAYELDRFCFELIEDETCFLYGDVFYTNEVMESILSTPCEGMLFWGSATSIYAVRVKRGAILRQCIEILRGKIVAREIDDAKGWQVYHLYNEMPLEGREIGGGFCIVSDETMDFNCPEDYDSFVLRHESKN
;
A
#
# COMPACT_ATOMS: atom_id res chain seq x y z
N MET A 1 3.42 13.30 13.85
CA MET A 1 3.97 13.63 12.53
C MET A 1 3.11 14.70 11.91
N VAL A 2 3.71 15.80 11.47
CA VAL A 2 3.02 16.97 10.93
C VAL A 2 2.50 16.62 9.54
N LYS A 3 1.26 16.99 9.23
CA LYS A 3 0.64 16.86 7.91
C LYS A 3 1.25 17.89 6.93
N GLU A 4 2.55 17.76 6.65
CA GLU A 4 3.29 18.80 5.92
C GLU A 4 2.94 18.82 4.42
N LEU A 5 2.78 17.65 3.81
CA LEU A 5 2.52 17.53 2.38
C LEU A 5 1.02 17.62 2.03
N ASN A 6 0.13 17.28 2.97
CA ASN A 6 -1.32 17.46 2.82
C ASN A 6 -1.98 17.73 4.19
N PRO A 7 -2.13 19.02 4.58
CA PRO A 7 -2.71 19.41 5.87
C PRO A 7 -4.13 18.90 6.12
N GLU A 8 -4.89 18.68 5.05
CA GLU A 8 -6.30 18.27 5.11
C GLU A 8 -6.46 16.75 5.19
N ALA A 9 -5.40 15.97 4.93
CA ALA A 9 -5.49 14.51 4.95
C ALA A 9 -5.83 13.97 6.35
N GLU A 10 -6.80 13.07 6.44
CA GLU A 10 -6.93 12.21 7.61
C GLU A 10 -5.91 11.06 7.50
N VAL A 11 -5.16 10.82 8.57
CA VAL A 11 -4.26 9.67 8.66
C VAL A 11 -4.92 8.63 9.54
N VAL A 12 -5.15 7.44 8.98
CA VAL A 12 -5.73 6.31 9.69
C VAL A 12 -4.70 5.19 9.75
N ILE A 13 -4.41 4.69 10.95
CA ILE A 13 -3.55 3.53 11.15
C ILE A 13 -4.44 2.31 11.35
N SER A 14 -4.45 1.43 10.35
CA SER A 14 -5.15 0.15 10.39
C SER A 14 -4.35 -0.86 11.24
N SER A 15 -4.74 -1.05 12.49
CA SER A 15 -4.09 -1.97 13.42
C SER A 15 -5.01 -2.37 14.58
N SER A 16 -4.97 -3.64 14.97
CA SER A 16 -5.62 -4.15 16.18
C SER A 16 -4.81 -3.85 17.46
N ASP A 17 -3.57 -3.41 17.34
CA ASP A 17 -2.66 -3.15 18.46
C ASP A 17 -2.75 -1.69 18.93
N GLU A 18 -3.13 -1.51 20.20
CA GLU A 18 -3.32 -0.20 20.84
C GLU A 18 -2.05 0.65 20.91
N ARG A 19 -0.86 0.05 20.77
CA ARG A 19 0.42 0.79 20.74
C ARG A 19 0.53 1.75 19.55
N TYR A 20 -0.30 1.56 18.52
CA TYR A 20 -0.38 2.43 17.35
C TYR A 20 -1.36 3.60 17.52
N GLU A 21 -1.95 3.78 18.70
CA GLU A 21 -2.72 4.98 19.02
C GLU A 21 -1.78 6.18 19.16
N ILE A 22 -1.81 7.10 18.19
CA ILE A 22 -0.97 8.30 18.20
C ILE A 22 -1.83 9.56 18.11
N PRO A 23 -1.51 10.66 18.82
CA PRO A 23 -2.39 11.84 18.88
C PRO A 23 -2.76 12.50 17.54
N GLN A 24 -1.99 12.23 16.48
CA GLN A 24 -2.14 12.90 15.18
C GLN A 24 -2.76 12.00 14.09
N ALA A 25 -3.09 10.75 14.42
CA ALA A 25 -3.74 9.82 13.52
C ALA A 25 -4.85 9.08 14.27
N ARG A 26 -5.85 8.60 13.54
CA ARG A 26 -6.88 7.75 14.13
C ARG A 26 -6.43 6.31 14.00
N ARG A 27 -6.44 5.53 15.09
CA ARG A 27 -6.30 4.07 14.97
C ARG A 27 -7.66 3.46 14.61
N HIS A 28 -7.64 2.45 13.74
CA HIS A 28 -8.80 1.66 13.39
C HIS A 28 -8.44 0.18 13.42
N SER A 29 -9.23 -0.64 14.09
CA SER A 29 -9.06 -2.09 14.07
C SER A 29 -9.85 -2.67 12.89
N PRO A 30 -9.20 -3.39 11.95
CA PRO A 30 -9.88 -3.99 10.81
C PRO A 30 -11.07 -4.87 11.22
N GLU A 31 -12.18 -4.75 10.50
CA GLU A 31 -13.34 -5.62 10.69
C GLU A 31 -13.06 -7.07 10.24
N ARG A 32 -12.09 -7.26 9.34
CA ARG A 32 -11.68 -8.54 8.77
C ARG A 32 -10.15 -8.62 8.76
N ASP A 33 -9.62 -9.83 8.97
CA ASP A 33 -8.18 -10.12 8.98
C ASP A 33 -7.91 -11.60 8.63
N ALA A 34 -8.66 -12.11 7.66
CA ALA A 34 -8.58 -13.52 7.25
C ALA A 34 -7.66 -13.70 6.03
N TYR A 35 -7.53 -12.67 5.20
CA TYR A 35 -6.74 -12.70 3.96
C TYR A 35 -5.81 -11.49 3.90
N GLU A 36 -4.73 -11.60 3.14
CA GLU A 36 -3.78 -10.48 2.97
C GLU A 36 -4.44 -9.26 2.32
N LEU A 37 -5.48 -9.49 1.52
CA LEU A 37 -6.34 -8.47 0.93
C LEU A 37 -7.07 -7.61 1.98
N ASP A 38 -7.31 -8.15 3.18
CA ASP A 38 -7.98 -7.44 4.27
C ASP A 38 -7.11 -6.28 4.82
N ARG A 39 -5.81 -6.25 4.50
CA ARG A 39 -4.91 -5.13 4.81
C ARG A 39 -5.32 -3.82 4.15
N PHE A 40 -6.13 -3.85 3.09
CA PHE A 40 -6.75 -2.65 2.51
C PHE A 40 -7.89 -2.08 3.36
N CYS A 41 -8.31 -2.76 4.44
CA CYS A 41 -9.33 -2.32 5.38
C CYS A 41 -10.59 -1.80 4.67
N PHE A 42 -11.36 -2.73 4.11
CA PHE A 42 -12.42 -2.47 3.14
C PHE A 42 -13.40 -1.37 3.55
N GLU A 43 -13.74 -1.33 4.82
CA GLU A 43 -14.65 -0.38 5.47
C GLU A 43 -14.13 1.07 5.50
N LEU A 44 -12.82 1.29 5.34
CA LEU A 44 -12.18 2.61 5.31
C LEU A 44 -11.92 3.13 3.90
N ILE A 45 -12.17 2.33 2.86
CA ILE A 45 -11.93 2.76 1.48
C ILE A 45 -12.91 3.89 1.15
N GLU A 46 -12.41 5.03 0.70
CA GLU A 46 -13.20 6.17 0.23
C GLU A 46 -12.66 6.66 -1.12
N ASP A 47 -13.25 7.72 -1.66
CA ASP A 47 -12.65 8.42 -2.80
C ASP A 47 -11.37 9.14 -2.32
N GLU A 48 -10.39 9.26 -3.22
CA GLU A 48 -9.08 9.88 -2.93
C GLU A 48 -8.25 9.24 -1.80
N THR A 49 -8.48 7.94 -1.50
CA THR A 49 -7.68 7.20 -0.52
C THR A 49 -6.25 6.91 -1.00
N CYS A 50 -5.28 6.98 -0.08
CA CYS A 50 -3.90 6.57 -0.28
C CYS A 50 -3.52 5.51 0.75
N PHE A 51 -3.13 4.33 0.29
CA PHE A 51 -2.62 3.24 1.11
C PHE A 51 -1.11 3.28 1.17
N LEU A 52 -0.57 3.28 2.39
CA LEU A 52 0.84 3.15 2.69
C LEU A 52 1.03 1.87 3.53
N TYR A 53 1.99 1.04 3.14
CA TYR A 53 2.37 -0.15 3.86
C TYR A 53 3.22 0.23 5.08
N GLY A 54 2.86 -0.29 6.26
CA GLY A 54 3.45 0.13 7.54
C GLY A 54 4.87 -0.39 7.80
N ASP A 55 5.32 -1.36 7.01
CA ASP A 55 6.64 -1.97 7.01
C ASP A 55 7.59 -1.33 5.97
N VAL A 56 7.23 -0.17 5.41
CA VAL A 56 8.03 0.53 4.40
C VAL A 56 8.65 1.81 4.97
N PHE A 57 9.95 1.99 4.75
CA PHE A 57 10.60 3.28 4.88
C PHE A 57 10.32 4.12 3.62
N TYR A 58 9.70 5.29 3.79
CA TYR A 58 9.44 6.23 2.72
C TYR A 58 10.40 7.42 2.79
N THR A 59 11.08 7.71 1.69
CA THR A 59 11.82 8.96 1.53
C THR A 59 10.84 10.14 1.30
N ASN A 60 11.33 11.37 1.42
CA ASN A 60 10.56 12.54 1.01
C ASN A 60 10.26 12.53 -0.51
N GLU A 61 11.20 12.05 -1.32
CA GLU A 61 11.06 12.00 -2.78
C GLU A 61 9.90 11.10 -3.22
N VAL A 62 9.80 9.88 -2.66
CA VAL A 62 8.68 8.99 -2.98
C VAL A 62 7.35 9.53 -2.43
N MET A 63 7.34 10.16 -1.25
CA MET A 63 6.12 10.73 -0.67
C MET A 63 5.59 11.91 -1.49
N GLU A 64 6.48 12.78 -1.96
CA GLU A 64 6.16 13.86 -2.89
C GLU A 64 5.64 13.28 -4.22
N SER A 65 6.28 12.24 -4.76
CA SER A 65 5.82 11.54 -5.97
C SER A 65 4.42 10.95 -5.79
N ILE A 66 4.18 10.23 -4.69
CA ILE A 66 2.88 9.64 -4.35
C ILE A 66 1.82 10.73 -4.37
N LEU A 67 2.03 11.84 -3.66
CA LEU A 67 1.00 12.86 -3.48
C LEU A 67 0.80 13.77 -4.71
N SER A 68 1.86 14.10 -5.44
CA SER A 68 1.81 15.04 -6.57
C SER A 68 1.43 14.41 -7.90
N THR A 69 1.64 13.10 -8.09
CA THR A 69 1.32 12.44 -9.36
C THR A 69 -0.20 12.44 -9.60
N PRO A 70 -0.69 12.94 -10.74
CA PRO A 70 -2.11 12.91 -11.07
C PRO A 70 -2.66 11.48 -11.11
N CYS A 71 -3.74 11.22 -10.37
CA CYS A 71 -4.38 9.92 -10.29
C CYS A 71 -5.82 10.02 -10.81
N GLU A 72 -6.12 9.37 -11.94
CA GLU A 72 -7.47 9.33 -12.53
C GLU A 72 -8.25 8.06 -12.16
N GLY A 73 -7.55 7.00 -11.76
CA GLY A 73 -8.13 5.71 -11.38
C GLY A 73 -7.40 5.12 -10.18
N MET A 74 -6.48 4.19 -10.42
CA MET A 74 -5.55 3.69 -9.42
C MET A 74 -4.12 3.83 -9.91
N LEU A 75 -3.21 4.19 -9.00
CA LEU A 75 -1.78 4.22 -9.22
C LEU A 75 -1.08 3.43 -8.12
N PHE A 76 0.02 2.76 -8.48
CA PHE A 76 0.80 1.91 -7.60
C PHE A 76 2.24 2.39 -7.60
N TRP A 77 2.89 2.39 -6.44
CA TRP A 77 4.32 2.65 -6.31
C TRP A 77 5.01 1.42 -5.77
N GLY A 78 6.18 1.10 -6.31
CA GLY A 78 6.90 -0.10 -5.88
C GLY A 78 8.18 -0.35 -6.65
N SER A 79 8.77 -1.50 -6.38
CA SER A 79 9.89 -2.06 -7.14
C SER A 79 9.40 -3.21 -8.04
N ALA A 80 10.32 -3.91 -8.70
CA ALA A 80 10.02 -5.12 -9.45
C ALA A 80 9.47 -6.28 -8.58
N THR A 81 9.61 -6.18 -7.26
CA THR A 81 9.26 -7.27 -6.33
C THR A 81 8.19 -6.89 -5.32
N SER A 82 8.04 -5.62 -4.99
CA SER A 82 7.20 -5.15 -3.89
C SER A 82 6.36 -3.95 -4.32
N ILE A 83 5.14 -3.84 -3.77
CA ILE A 83 4.31 -2.65 -3.85
C ILE A 83 4.39 -1.95 -2.50
N TYR A 84 4.70 -0.65 -2.55
CA TYR A 84 4.89 0.21 -1.39
C TYR A 84 3.70 1.11 -1.12
N ALA A 85 2.96 1.54 -2.15
CA ALA A 85 1.81 2.41 -1.96
C ALA A 85 0.79 2.23 -3.07
N VAL A 86 -0.48 2.54 -2.75
CA VAL A 86 -1.57 2.56 -3.72
C VAL A 86 -2.38 3.83 -3.55
N ARG A 87 -2.50 4.64 -4.60
CA ARG A 87 -3.47 5.74 -4.64
C ARG A 87 -4.69 5.35 -5.42
N VAL A 88 -5.84 5.74 -4.90
CA VAL A 88 -7.14 5.43 -5.48
C VAL A 88 -7.92 6.73 -5.61
N LYS A 89 -8.26 7.10 -6.84
CA LYS A 89 -9.12 8.26 -7.10
C LYS A 89 -10.57 7.98 -6.70
N ARG A 90 -11.08 6.80 -7.04
CA ARG A 90 -12.47 6.38 -6.76
C ARG A 90 -12.49 5.09 -5.96
N GLY A 91 -12.88 5.16 -4.70
CA GLY A 91 -12.85 4.02 -3.77
C GLY A 91 -13.70 2.84 -4.25
N ALA A 92 -14.77 3.11 -4.99
CA ALA A 92 -15.61 2.09 -5.59
C ALA A 92 -14.85 1.13 -6.53
N ILE A 93 -13.81 1.61 -7.22
CA ILE A 93 -12.99 0.80 -8.13
C ILE A 93 -12.16 -0.20 -7.33
N LEU A 94 -11.47 0.25 -6.28
CA LEU A 94 -10.70 -0.64 -5.41
C LEU A 94 -11.61 -1.65 -4.70
N ARG A 95 -12.74 -1.21 -4.17
CA ARG A 95 -13.73 -2.11 -3.54
C ARG A 95 -14.18 -3.21 -4.51
N GLN A 96 -14.46 -2.86 -5.77
CA GLN A 96 -14.82 -3.85 -6.78
C GLN A 96 -13.70 -4.86 -7.03
N CYS A 97 -12.44 -4.41 -7.13
CA CYS A 97 -11.29 -5.31 -7.28
C CYS A 97 -11.17 -6.27 -6.09
N ILE A 98 -11.32 -5.74 -4.87
CA ILE A 98 -11.25 -6.54 -3.64
C ILE A 98 -12.35 -7.60 -3.60
N GLU A 99 -13.59 -7.24 -3.91
CA GLU A 99 -14.70 -8.20 -3.92
C GLU A 99 -14.54 -9.28 -4.98
N ILE A 100 -14.04 -8.95 -6.17
CA ILE A 100 -13.73 -9.93 -7.22
C ILE A 100 -12.66 -10.92 -6.73
N LEU A 101 -11.55 -10.42 -6.19
CA LEU A 101 -10.46 -11.25 -5.70
C LEU A 101 -10.90 -12.13 -4.52
N ARG A 102 -11.69 -11.57 -3.60
CA ARG A 102 -12.28 -12.35 -2.50
C ARG A 102 -13.18 -13.47 -3.02
N GLY A 103 -14.01 -13.18 -4.02
CA GLY A 103 -14.83 -14.19 -4.70
C GLY A 103 -14.00 -15.34 -5.26
N LYS A 104 -12.85 -15.03 -5.87
CA LYS A 104 -11.90 -16.04 -6.39
C LYS A 104 -11.27 -16.88 -5.29
N ILE A 105 -10.91 -16.28 -4.15
CA ILE A 105 -10.40 -17.01 -2.99
C ILE A 105 -11.47 -17.97 -2.43
N VAL A 106 -12.70 -17.49 -2.25
CA VAL A 106 -13.82 -18.31 -1.75
C VAL A 106 -14.14 -19.46 -2.70
N ALA A 107 -14.04 -19.24 -4.01
CA ALA A 107 -14.20 -20.25 -5.04
C ALA A 107 -13.01 -21.22 -5.15
N ARG A 108 -11.91 -20.98 -4.41
CA ARG A 108 -10.64 -21.73 -4.47
C ARG A 108 -9.98 -21.70 -5.84
N GLU A 109 -10.18 -20.61 -6.58
CA GLU A 109 -9.47 -20.35 -7.85
C GLU A 109 -8.05 -19.83 -7.60
N ILE A 110 -7.85 -19.14 -6.48
CA ILE A 110 -6.56 -18.66 -5.98
C ILE A 110 -6.52 -18.89 -4.47
N ASP A 111 -5.32 -19.07 -3.90
CA ASP A 111 -5.16 -19.30 -2.47
C ASP A 111 -5.25 -18.01 -1.64
N ASP A 112 -4.75 -16.90 -2.19
CA ASP A 112 -4.66 -15.60 -1.53
C ASP A 112 -4.54 -14.47 -2.56
N ALA A 113 -4.75 -13.22 -2.12
CA ALA A 113 -4.60 -12.04 -2.95
C ALA A 113 -3.95 -10.89 -2.18
N LYS A 114 -2.96 -10.24 -2.80
CA LYS A 114 -2.22 -9.11 -2.24
C LYS A 114 -2.36 -7.88 -3.14
N GLY A 115 -1.60 -6.82 -2.83
CA GLY A 115 -1.52 -5.64 -3.68
C GLY A 115 -1.19 -5.97 -5.15
N TRP A 116 -0.36 -6.99 -5.40
CA TRP A 116 -0.04 -7.45 -6.76
C TRP A 116 -1.27 -7.97 -7.52
N GLN A 117 -2.12 -8.79 -6.89
CA GLN A 117 -3.35 -9.28 -7.52
C GLN A 117 -4.35 -8.14 -7.76
N VAL A 118 -4.41 -7.15 -6.87
CA VAL A 118 -5.22 -5.93 -7.09
C VAL A 118 -4.71 -5.17 -8.31
N TYR A 119 -3.40 -4.95 -8.38
CA TYR A 119 -2.76 -4.27 -9.51
C TYR A 119 -2.96 -5.00 -10.84
N HIS A 120 -2.73 -6.31 -10.89
CA HIS A 120 -2.93 -7.11 -12.10
C HIS A 120 -4.39 -7.15 -12.52
N LEU A 121 -5.32 -7.35 -11.58
CA LEU A 121 -6.75 -7.33 -11.88
C LEU A 121 -7.19 -5.98 -12.47
N TYR A 122 -6.75 -4.87 -11.85
CA TYR A 122 -7.09 -3.52 -12.30
C TYR A 122 -6.56 -3.22 -13.72
N ASN A 123 -5.41 -3.78 -14.10
CA ASN A 123 -4.81 -3.61 -15.42
C ASN A 123 -5.14 -4.72 -16.42
N GLU A 124 -6.12 -5.57 -16.12
CA GLU A 124 -6.53 -6.70 -16.98
C GLU A 124 -5.37 -7.66 -17.30
N MET A 125 -4.46 -7.84 -16.36
CA MET A 125 -3.29 -8.71 -16.45
C MET A 125 -3.56 -10.07 -15.77
N PRO A 126 -2.83 -11.14 -16.14
CA PRO A 126 -2.90 -12.42 -15.43
C PRO A 126 -2.63 -12.25 -13.93
N LEU A 127 -3.41 -12.89 -13.06
CA LEU A 127 -3.24 -12.73 -11.59
C LEU A 127 -1.95 -13.34 -11.02
N GLU A 128 -1.35 -14.24 -11.80
CA GLU A 128 -0.03 -14.82 -11.52
C GLU A 128 1.05 -13.95 -12.17
N GLY A 129 2.15 -13.74 -11.45
CA GLY A 129 3.29 -12.96 -11.93
C GLY A 129 3.48 -11.64 -11.20
N ARG A 130 4.41 -10.83 -11.73
CA ARG A 130 4.78 -9.49 -11.23
C ARG A 130 5.14 -8.55 -12.39
N GLU A 131 4.58 -8.80 -13.56
CA GLU A 131 4.79 -7.98 -14.74
C GLU A 131 4.27 -6.56 -14.47
N ILE A 132 5.09 -5.58 -14.84
CA ILE A 132 4.75 -4.17 -14.64
C ILE A 132 4.35 -3.57 -15.98
N GLY A 133 3.09 -3.13 -16.08
CA GLY A 133 2.53 -2.35 -17.17
C GLY A 133 2.17 -0.91 -16.74
N GLY A 134 1.04 -0.42 -17.25
CA GLY A 134 0.55 0.93 -16.99
C GLY A 134 0.12 1.16 -15.54
N GLY A 135 0.17 2.41 -15.08
CA GLY A 135 -0.30 2.79 -13.75
C GLY A 135 0.60 2.37 -12.58
N PHE A 136 1.81 1.91 -12.87
CA PHE A 136 2.82 1.57 -11.87
C PHE A 136 4.02 2.52 -11.96
N CYS A 137 4.31 3.21 -10.87
CA CYS A 137 5.44 4.10 -10.68
C CYS A 137 6.59 3.32 -10.05
N ILE A 138 7.64 3.05 -10.83
CA ILE A 138 8.86 2.42 -10.31
C ILE A 138 9.57 3.40 -9.38
N VAL A 139 9.82 2.94 -8.15
CA VAL A 139 10.58 3.66 -7.13
C VAL A 139 12.02 3.19 -7.18
N SER A 140 12.95 4.13 -7.40
CA SER A 140 14.39 3.86 -7.56
C SER A 140 15.27 4.59 -6.55
N ASP A 141 14.68 5.19 -5.52
CA ASP A 141 15.38 5.86 -4.43
C ASP A 141 15.67 4.89 -3.26
N GLU A 142 15.89 5.42 -2.05
CA GLU A 142 16.19 4.63 -0.85
C GLU A 142 14.93 4.07 -0.15
N THR A 143 13.75 4.21 -0.76
CA THR A 143 12.49 3.62 -0.25
C THR A 143 12.57 2.10 -0.31
N MET A 144 12.29 1.44 0.82
CA MET A 144 12.33 -0.02 0.91
C MET A 144 11.39 -0.58 1.96
N ASP A 145 10.91 -1.80 1.72
CA ASP A 145 10.17 -2.63 2.67
C ASP A 145 11.12 -3.38 3.61
N PHE A 146 10.65 -3.64 4.83
CA PHE A 146 11.32 -4.44 5.84
C PHE A 146 10.51 -5.71 6.09
N ASN A 147 10.93 -6.81 5.47
CA ASN A 147 10.29 -8.11 5.62
C ASN A 147 10.90 -8.91 6.79
N CYS A 148 12.17 -8.65 7.13
CA CYS A 148 12.86 -9.28 8.25
C CYS A 148 13.81 -8.30 8.99
N PRO A 149 14.26 -8.63 10.21
CA PRO A 149 15.20 -7.79 10.96
C PRO A 149 16.49 -7.45 10.20
N GLU A 150 16.98 -8.38 9.37
CA GLU A 150 18.18 -8.19 8.55
C GLU A 150 18.03 -7.07 7.51
N ASP A 151 16.81 -6.80 7.04
CA ASP A 151 16.53 -5.67 6.15
C ASP A 151 16.78 -4.34 6.86
N TYR A 152 16.36 -4.25 8.13
CA TYR A 152 16.59 -3.07 8.97
C TYR A 152 18.07 -2.90 9.30
N ASP A 153 18.76 -3.96 9.70
CA ASP A 153 20.20 -3.91 9.97
C ASP A 153 20.99 -3.46 8.73
N SER A 154 20.63 -4.00 7.56
CA SER A 154 21.22 -3.60 6.28
C SER A 154 20.95 -2.13 5.96
N PHE A 155 19.74 -1.64 6.25
CA PHE A 155 19.39 -0.24 6.09
C PHE A 155 20.23 0.66 6.99
N VAL A 156 20.33 0.36 8.28
CA VAL A 156 21.13 1.15 9.25
C VAL A 156 22.59 1.22 8.80
N LEU A 157 23.20 0.07 8.43
CA LEU A 157 24.60 0.02 7.98
C LEU A 157 24.85 0.92 6.76
N ARG A 158 23.92 0.97 5.80
CA ARG A 158 24.03 1.81 4.59
C ARG A 158 23.96 3.31 4.91
N HIS A 159 23.23 3.69 5.95
CA HIS A 159 23.00 5.09 6.32
C HIS A 159 23.99 5.61 7.38
N GLU A 160 24.54 4.73 8.22
CA GLU A 160 25.64 5.08 9.12
C GLU A 160 26.97 5.24 8.37
N SER A 161 27.18 4.47 7.30
CA SER A 161 28.41 4.56 6.47
C SER A 161 28.49 5.83 5.59
N LYS A 162 27.44 6.65 5.56
CA LYS A 162 27.34 7.89 4.77
C LYS A 162 27.51 9.17 5.60
N ASN A 163 27.70 9.06 6.92
CA ASN A 163 28.03 10.16 7.83
C ASN A 163 29.50 10.08 8.28
#